data_AF-A0A9D6RZ17-F1
#
_entry.id   AF-A0A9D6RZ17-F1
#
_cell.length_a   1.000
_cell.length_b   1.000
_cell.length_c   1.000
_cell.angle_alpha   90.00
_cell.angle_beta   90.00
_cell.angle_gamma   90.00
#
_symmetry.space_group_name_H-M   'P 1'
#
loop_
_entity.id
_entity.type
_entity.pdbx_description
1 polymer ?
#
loop_
_entity_poly.entity_id
_entity_poly.type
_entity_poly.pdbx_seq_one_letter_code
_entity_poly.pdbx_strand_id
1 'polypeptide(L)' 'MIVKPKLSRDQWLFLSSSVRTFGEGILLGASAAFFLPETFQMREPIQIGRFALLVLSGLFAIGLGVILIKKGEQ' A
#
# COMPACT_ATOMS: atom_id res chain seq x y z
N MET A 1 32.60 -5.35 -0.43
CA MET A 1 31.58 -6.12 -1.17
C MET A 1 30.51 -5.14 -1.62
N ILE A 2 30.50 -4.75 -2.89
CA ILE A 2 29.49 -3.82 -3.42
C ILE A 2 28.22 -4.65 -3.64
N VAL A 3 27.21 -4.44 -2.80
CA VAL A 3 25.90 -5.09 -2.93
C VAL A 3 25.26 -4.55 -4.21
N LYS A 4 25.41 -5.28 -5.33
CA LYS A 4 24.65 -4.99 -6.54
C LYS A 4 23.16 -5.07 -6.21
N PRO A 5 22.31 -4.17 -6.71
CA PRO A 5 20.87 -4.33 -6.58
C PRO A 5 20.47 -5.69 -7.17
N LYS A 6 19.88 -6.56 -6.35
CA LYS A 6 19.51 -7.95 -6.70
C LYS A 6 18.42 -8.03 -7.76
N LEU A 7 17.56 -7.02 -7.83
CA LEU A 7 16.54 -6.88 -8.86
C LEU A 7 17.14 -6.18 -10.08
N SER A 8 16.81 -6.68 -11.27
CA SER A 8 17.09 -5.97 -12.51
C SER A 8 16.39 -4.60 -12.50
N ARG A 9 16.85 -3.66 -13.34
CA ARG A 9 16.21 -2.36 -13.48
C ARG A 9 14.71 -2.49 -13.77
N ASP A 10 14.34 -3.44 -14.62
CA ASP A 10 12.95 -3.68 -15.01
C ASP A 10 12.11 -4.25 -13.87
N GLN A 11 12.68 -5.14 -13.06
CA GLN A 11 12.01 -5.65 -11.84
C GLN A 11 11.82 -4.55 -10.79
N TRP A 12 12.79 -3.66 -10.64
CA TRP A 12 12.67 -2.48 -9.77
C TRP A 12 11.60 -1.51 -10.25
N LEU A 13 11.54 -1.25 -11.55
CA LEU A 13 10.51 -0.40 -12.17
C LEU A 13 9.12 -1.03 -12.04
N PHE A 14 9.01 -2.33 -12.23
CA PHE A 14 7.77 -3.07 -12.01
C PHE A 14 7.32 -3.01 -10.55
N LEU A 15 8.25 -3.22 -9.61
CA LEU A 15 7.96 -3.19 -8.18
C LEU A 15 7.53 -1.77 -7.73
N SER A 16 8.25 -0.74 -8.16
CA SER A 16 7.91 0.65 -7.82
C SER A 16 6.57 1.08 -8.43
N SER A 17 6.27 0.66 -9.67
CA SER A 17 4.97 0.86 -10.29
C SER A 17 3.87 0.13 -9.52
N SER A 18 4.09 -1.12 -9.11
CA SER A 18 3.10 -1.91 -8.36
C SER A 18 2.83 -1.28 -6.99
N VAL A 19 3.87 -0.91 -6.26
CA VAL A 19 3.78 -0.20 -4.97
C VAL A 19 3.00 1.09 -5.11
N ARG A 20 3.26 1.87 -6.16
CA ARG A 20 2.52 3.10 -6.46
C ARG A 20 1.05 2.81 -6.72
N THR A 21 0.72 1.85 -7.58
CA THR A 21 -0.66 1.47 -7.90
C THR A 21 -1.42 0.98 -6.65
N PHE A 22 -0.78 0.17 -5.79
CA PHE A 22 -1.38 -0.25 -4.53
C PHE A 22 -1.60 0.93 -3.57
N GLY A 23 -0.62 1.84 -3.46
CA GLY A 23 -0.75 3.05 -2.64
C GLY A 23 -1.89 3.97 -3.12
N GLU A 24 -1.99 4.20 -4.42
CA GLU A 24 -3.09 4.94 -5.05
C GLU A 24 -4.44 4.22 -4.80
N GLY A 25 -4.49 2.90 -4.94
CA GLY A 25 -5.68 2.10 -4.67
C GLY A 25 -6.14 2.17 -3.21
N ILE A 26 -5.22 2.13 -2.25
CA ILE A 26 -5.55 2.29 -0.81
C ILE A 26 -6.08 3.69 -0.55
N LEU A 27 -5.43 4.74 -1.07
CA LEU A 27 -5.88 6.11 -0.87
C LEU A 27 -7.27 6.33 -1.49
N LEU A 28 -7.48 5.88 -2.73
CA LEU A 28 -8.77 6.01 -3.41
C LEU A 28 -9.86 5.19 -2.73
N GLY A 29 -9.57 3.93 -2.37
CA GLY A 29 -10.51 3.05 -1.67
C GLY A 29 -10.87 3.59 -0.28
N ALA A 30 -9.88 4.04 0.48
CA ALA A 30 -10.10 4.67 1.80
C ALA A 30 -10.90 5.97 1.67
N SER A 31 -10.60 6.79 0.66
CA SER A 31 -11.32 8.05 0.41
C SER A 31 -12.76 7.78 -0.01
N ALA A 32 -12.99 6.81 -0.90
CA ALA A 32 -14.33 6.40 -1.31
C ALA A 32 -15.14 5.89 -0.11
N ALA A 33 -14.52 5.08 0.76
CA ALA A 33 -15.17 4.58 1.96
C ALA A 33 -15.47 5.68 2.99
N PHE A 34 -14.65 6.74 3.03
CA PHE A 34 -14.85 7.89 3.93
C PHE A 34 -15.93 8.85 3.42
N PHE A 35 -15.90 9.21 2.13
CA PHE A 35 -16.81 10.21 1.55
C PHE A 35 -18.14 9.64 1.05
N LEU A 36 -18.19 8.35 0.70
CA LEU A 36 -19.37 7.71 0.12
C LEU A 36 -19.76 6.43 0.90
N PRO A 37 -19.99 6.51 2.22
CA PRO A 37 -20.20 5.35 3.10
C PRO A 37 -21.41 4.49 2.67
N GLU A 38 -22.46 5.11 2.11
CA GLU A 38 -23.62 4.39 1.56
C GLU A 38 -23.25 3.38 0.45
N THR A 39 -22.26 3.69 -0.40
CA THR A 39 -21.81 2.79 -1.49
C THR A 39 -21.22 1.49 -0.94
N PHE A 40 -20.69 1.55 0.28
CA PHE A 40 -20.06 0.43 0.98
C PHE A 40 -20.99 -0.19 2.03
N GLN A 41 -22.27 0.17 2.03
CA GLN A 41 -23.27 -0.30 3.00
C GLN A 41 -22.87 -0.04 4.46
N MET A 42 -22.06 1.00 4.71
CA MET A 42 -21.65 1.36 6.05
C MET A 42 -22.77 2.12 6.76
N ARG A 43 -23.11 1.68 7.98
CA ARG A 43 -24.15 2.32 8.80
C ARG A 43 -23.72 3.69 9.33
N GLU A 44 -22.42 3.91 9.46
CA GLU A 44 -21.85 5.14 10.00
C GLU A 44 -20.63 5.56 9.16
N PRO A 45 -20.38 6.87 8.98
CA PRO A 45 -19.19 7.36 8.30
C PRO A 45 -17.92 6.94 9.05
N ILE A 46 -16.87 6.64 8.30
CA ILE A 46 -15.57 6.31 8.88
C ILE A 46 -15.04 7.51 9.65
N GLN A 47 -14.71 7.33 10.93
CA GLN A 47 -14.05 8.37 11.71
C GLN A 47 -12.63 8.65 11.17
N ILE A 48 -12.19 9.91 11.19
CA ILE A 48 -10.85 10.32 10.69
C ILE A 48 -9.72 9.46 11.28
N GLY A 49 -9.81 9.10 12.57
CA GLY A 49 -8.82 8.22 13.20
C GLY A 49 -8.75 6.82 12.59
N ARG A 50 -9.91 6.23 12.25
CA ARG A 50 -9.98 4.92 11.58
C ARG A 50 -9.52 4.98 10.13
N PHE A 51 -9.83 6.08 9.43
CA PHE A 51 -9.33 6.34 8.09
C PHE A 51 -7.80 6.44 8.07
N ALA A 52 -7.21 7.24 8.98
CA ALA A 52 -5.76 7.36 9.10
C ALA A 52 -5.11 5.99 9.42
N LEU A 53 -5.73 5.21 10.31
CA LEU A 53 -5.25 3.86 10.64
C LEU A 53 -5.30 2.92 9.42
N LEU A 54 -6.34 3.01 8.59
CA LEU A 54 -6.49 2.22 7.36
C LEU A 54 -5.40 2.57 6.34
N VAL A 55 -5.14 3.87 6.13
CA VAL A 55 -4.08 4.33 5.22
C VAL A 55 -2.70 3.92 5.73
N LEU A 56 -2.41 4.15 7.02
CA LEU A 56 -1.12 3.79 7.62
C LEU A 56 -0.86 2.29 7.61
N SER A 57 -1.87 1.46 7.91
CA SER A 57 -1.75 0.00 7.85
C SER A 57 -1.54 -0.51 6.43
N GLY A 58 -2.23 0.08 5.44
CA GLY A 58 -2.00 -0.23 4.03
C GLY A 58 -0.58 0.11 3.56
N LEU A 59 -0.10 1.32 3.88
CA LEU A 59 1.28 1.74 3.58
C LEU A 59 2.32 0.86 4.31
N PHE A 60 2.05 0.50 5.56
CA PHE A 60 2.90 -0.39 6.33
C PHE A 60 2.97 -1.79 5.72
N ALA A 61 1.83 -2.37 5.31
CA ALA A 61 1.79 -3.67 4.65
C ALA A 61 2.59 -3.68 3.33
N ILE A 62 2.48 -2.62 2.54
CA ILE A 62 3.29 -2.45 1.32
C ILE A 62 4.78 -2.41 1.67
N GLY A 63 5.18 -1.57 2.64
CA GLY A 63 6.56 -1.46 3.08
C GLY A 63 7.13 -2.79 3.59
N LEU A 64 6.34 -3.52 4.38
CA LEU A 64 6.72 -4.83 4.94
C LEU A 64 6.82 -5.91 3.86
N GLY A 65 5.94 -5.88 2.85
CA GLY A 65 6.02 -6.76 1.68
C GLY A 65 7.32 -6.57 0.92
N VAL A 66 7.72 -5.32 0.68
CA VAL A 66 9.00 -4.99 0.02
C VAL A 66 10.20 -5.51 0.84
N ILE A 67 10.17 -5.36 2.18
CA ILE A 67 11.24 -5.85 3.07
C ILE A 67 11.29 -7.38 3.10
N LEU A 68 10.15 -8.06 3.19
CA LEU A 68 10.07 -9.53 3.24
C LEU A 68 10.56 -10.15 1.93
N ILE A 69 10.16 -9.61 0.78
CA ILE A 69 10.69 -10.04 -0.53
C ILE A 69 12.22 -9.90 -0.53
N LYS A 70 12.73 -8.75 -0.09
CA LYS A 70 14.18 -8.51 0.00
C LYS A 70 14.92 -9.46 0.96
N LYS A 71 14.24 -9.94 2.01
CA LYS A 71 14.82 -10.84 3.03
C LYS A 71 14.73 -12.32 2.65
N GLY A 72 13.64 -12.74 1.99
CA GLY A 72 13.47 -14.13 1.51
C GLY A 72 14.41 -14.51 0.35
N GLU A 73 15.03 -13.51 -0.28
CA GLU A 73 16.07 -13.71 -1.30
C GLU A 73 17.49 -13.87 -0.74
N GLN A 74 17.70 -13.78 0.58
CA GLN A 74 18.99 -14.05 1.25
C GLN A 74 19.15 -15.53 1.54
#